data_AF-A0A7C4HJE8-F1
#
_entry.id   AF-A0A7C4HJE8-F1
#
_cell.length_a   1.000
_cell.length_b   1.000
_cell.length_c   1.000
_cell.angle_alpha   90.00
_cell.angle_beta   90.00
_cell.angle_gamma   90.00
#
_symmetry.space_group_name_H-M   'P 1'
#
loop_
_entity.id
_entity.type
_entity.pdbx_description
1 polymer ?
#
loop_
_entity_poly.entity_id
_entity_poly.type
_entity_poly.pdbx_seq_one_letter_code
_entity_poly.pdbx_strand_id
1 'polypeptide(L)' 'MGLEKMVEKAEKLVRQRRVVYLGGGRFNVIGNHGTYVVQQLPDGRLTCTCEGFQRRHVCSHVAAVTILKELKR' A
#
# COMPACT_ATOMS: atom_id res chain seq x y z
N MET A 1 1.33 13.26 -8.24
CA MET A 1 1.49 13.37 -6.77
C MET A 1 2.98 13.32 -6.50
N GLY A 2 3.52 14.31 -5.79
CA GLY A 2 4.94 14.30 -5.39
C GLY A 2 5.23 13.24 -4.33
N LEU A 3 6.52 12.93 -4.13
CA LEU A 3 6.99 11.91 -3.20
C LEU A 3 6.52 12.17 -1.76
N GLU A 4 6.69 13.39 -1.25
CA GLU A 4 6.31 13.78 0.12
C GLU A 4 4.82 13.54 0.39
N LYS A 5 3.94 14.05 -0.49
CA LYS A 5 2.48 13.83 -0.38
C LYS A 5 2.10 12.35 -0.46
N MET A 6 2.86 11.53 -1.19
CA MET A 6 2.63 10.10 -1.26
C MET A 6 2.95 9.41 0.06
N VAL A 7 4.07 9.78 0.68
CA VAL A 7 4.51 9.25 1.97
C VAL A 7 3.55 9.66 3.07
N GLU A 8 3.18 10.94 3.14
CA GLU A 8 2.19 11.45 4.12
C GLU A 8 0.86 10.68 4.03
N LYS A 9 0.39 10.43 2.80
CA LYS A 9 -0.82 9.62 2.58
C LYS A 9 -0.62 8.17 3.02
N ALA A 10 0.54 7.58 2.78
CA ALA A 10 0.86 6.21 3.20
C ALA A 10 0.86 6.07 4.73
N GLU A 11 1.52 6.99 5.42
CA GLU A 11 1.55 7.06 6.89
C GLU A 11 0.14 7.22 7.47
N LYS A 12 -0.69 8.09 6.87
CA LYS A 12 -2.09 8.25 7.28
C LYS A 12 -2.86 6.94 7.17
N LEU A 13 -2.67 6.17 6.10
CA LEU A 13 -3.32 4.87 5.92
C LEU A 13 -2.92 3.88 7.02
N VAL A 14 -1.63 3.82 7.36
CA VAL A 14 -1.12 2.96 8.44
C VAL A 14 -1.67 3.40 9.79
N ARG A 15 -1.55 4.69 10.14
CA ARG A 15 -2.00 5.26 11.42
C ARG A 15 -3.50 5.05 11.65
N GLN A 16 -4.29 5.15 10.59
CA GLN A 16 -5.75 4.94 10.63
C GLN A 16 -6.16 3.46 10.56
N ARG A 17 -5.20 2.51 10.60
CA ARG A 17 -5.45 1.06 10.49
C ARG A 17 -6.22 0.69 9.21
N ARG A 18 -5.96 1.40 8.11
CA ARG A 18 -6.60 1.20 6.80
C ARG A 18 -5.88 0.18 5.92
N VAL A 19 -4.95 -0.58 6.51
CA VAL A 19 -4.20 -1.67 5.87
C VAL A 19 -4.53 -2.96 6.61
N VAL A 20 -5.27 -3.86 5.97
CA VAL A 20 -5.75 -5.12 6.54
C VAL A 20 -5.06 -6.28 5.85
N TYR A 21 -4.38 -7.14 6.60
CA TYR A 21 -3.77 -8.36 6.04
C TYR A 21 -4.85 -9.41 5.76
N LEU A 22 -4.82 -10.01 4.56
CA LEU A 22 -5.80 -11.00 4.12
C LEU A 22 -5.22 -12.43 4.06
N GLY A 23 -3.95 -12.63 4.40
CA GLY A 23 -3.26 -13.90 4.20
C GLY A 23 -2.58 -13.99 2.82
N GLY A 24 -1.66 -14.94 2.66
CA GLY A 24 -0.99 -15.21 1.38
C GLY A 24 -0.24 -14.00 0.78
N GLY A 25 0.30 -13.11 1.62
CA GLY A 25 0.97 -11.88 1.16
C GLY A 25 0.03 -10.81 0.59
N ARG A 26 -1.29 -10.93 0.80
CA ARG A 26 -2.30 -9.97 0.34
C ARG A 26 -2.71 -9.01 1.44
N PHE A 27 -2.98 -7.78 1.04
CA PHE A 27 -3.44 -6.71 1.91
C PHE A 27 -4.59 -5.96 1.24
N ASN A 28 -5.66 -5.70 1.98
CA ASN A 28 -6.67 -4.71 1.61
C ASN A 28 -6.24 -3.35 2.15
N VAL A 29 -6.14 -2.37 1.25
CA VAL A 29 -5.82 -0.98 1.59
C VAL A 29 -7.02 -0.11 1.27
N ILE A 30 -7.65 0.44 2.30
CA ILE A 30 -8.82 1.30 2.17
C ILE A 30 -8.32 2.70 1.81
N GLY A 31 -8.28 3.05 0.54
CA GLY A 31 -7.90 4.38 0.05
C GLY A 31 -9.07 5.39 0.10
N ASN A 32 -8.81 6.64 -0.29
CA ASN A 32 -9.84 7.68 -0.30
C ASN A 32 -10.90 7.49 -1.40
N HIS A 33 -10.57 6.76 -2.47
CA HIS A 33 -11.44 6.57 -3.64
C HIS A 33 -11.88 5.11 -3.82
N GLY A 34 -11.69 4.27 -2.80
CA GLY A 34 -12.00 2.85 -2.85
C GLY A 34 -11.00 1.99 -2.09
N THR A 35 -11.28 0.69 -2.07
CA THR A 35 -10.39 -0.32 -1.48
C THR A 35 -9.57 -0.97 -2.58
N TYR A 36 -8.27 -1.09 -2.36
CA TYR A 36 -7.33 -1.64 -3.32
C TYR A 36 -6.57 -2.81 -2.70
N VAL A 37 -6.27 -3.81 -3.51
CA VAL A 37 -5.46 -4.95 -3.09
C VAL A 37 -4.01 -4.63 -3.34
N VAL A 38 -3.18 -4.85 -2.32
CA VAL A 38 -1.72 -4.93 -2.45
C VAL A 38 -1.32 -6.39 -2.28
N GLN A 39 -0.52 -6.91 -3.21
CA GLN A 39 -0.03 -8.30 -3.18
C GLN A 39 1.49 -8.30 -3.18
N GLN A 40 2.08 -9.10 -2.29
CA GLN A 40 3.48 -9.48 -2.38
C GLN A 40 3.65 -10.61 -3.39
N LEU A 41 4.49 -10.40 -4.39
CA LEU A 41 4.88 -11.39 -5.38
C LEU A 41 5.93 -12.36 -4.81
N PRO A 42 6.14 -13.52 -5.45
CA PRO A 42 7.15 -14.49 -5.00
C PRO A 42 8.58 -13.93 -4.94
N ASP A 43 8.91 -12.95 -5.77
CA ASP A 43 10.21 -12.25 -5.77
C ASP A 43 10.33 -11.17 -4.67
N GLY A 44 9.32 -11.04 -3.81
CA GLY A 44 9.28 -10.08 -2.72
C GLY A 44 8.76 -8.70 -3.10
N ARG A 45 8.57 -8.38 -4.38
CA ARG A 45 8.00 -7.09 -4.82
C ARG A 45 6.54 -6.96 -4.41
N LEU A 46 6.08 -5.71 -4.28
CA LEU A 46 4.67 -5.41 -4.01
C LEU A 46 4.00 -4.84 -5.26
N THR A 47 2.77 -5.27 -5.53
CA THR A 47 1.90 -4.72 -6.58
C THR A 47 0.63 -4.17 -5.98
N CYS A 48 -0.04 -3.23 -6.67
CA CYS A 48 -1.33 -2.70 -6.23
C CYS A 48 -2.31 -2.58 -7.40
N THR A 49 -3.59 -2.83 -7.13
CA THR A 49 -4.68 -2.72 -8.12
C THR A 49 -5.12 -1.29 -8.42
N CYS A 50 -4.56 -0.27 -7.75
CA CYS A 50 -4.97 1.12 -8.00
C CYS A 50 -4.39 1.66 -9.31
N GLU A 51 -5.15 2.52 -10.00
CA GLU A 51 -4.74 3.18 -11.24
C GLU A 51 -3.39 3.92 -11.11
N GLY A 52 -3.15 4.54 -9.95
CA GLY A 52 -1.89 5.24 -9.69
C GLY A 52 -0.67 4.32 -9.76
N PHE A 53 -0.79 3.09 -9.29
CA PHE A 53 0.27 2.08 -9.39
C PHE A 53 0.34 1.50 -10.80
N GLN A 54 -0.80 1.22 -11.45
CA GLN A 54 -0.81 0.71 -12.82
C GLN A 54 -0.11 1.65 -13.81
N ARG A 55 -0.22 2.98 -13.60
CA ARG A 55 0.40 3.98 -14.48
C ARG A 55 1.86 4.30 -14.16
N ARG A 56 2.26 4.25 -12.90
CA ARG A 56 3.58 4.75 -12.45
C ARG A 56 4.42 3.73 -11.69
N HIS A 57 3.88 2.54 -11.46
CA HIS A 57 4.45 1.49 -10.61
C HIS A 57 4.78 1.96 -9.17
N VAL A 58 4.15 3.06 -8.73
CA VAL A 58 4.31 3.62 -7.39
C VAL A 58 3.02 4.27 -6.91
N CYS A 59 2.64 4.03 -5.66
CA CYS A 59 1.49 4.63 -5.02
C CYS A 59 1.62 4.60 -3.48
N SER A 60 0.78 5.40 -2.81
CA SER A 60 0.73 5.43 -1.35
C SER A 60 0.26 4.11 -0.72
N HIS A 61 -0.48 3.25 -1.45
CA HIS A 61 -0.95 1.98 -0.91
C HIS A 61 0.18 0.96 -0.74
N VAL A 62 1.06 0.85 -1.76
CA VAL A 62 2.26 0.01 -1.66
C VAL A 62 3.18 0.54 -0.57
N ALA A 63 3.42 1.85 -0.54
CA ALA A 63 4.22 2.48 0.51
C ALA A 63 3.65 2.21 1.91
N ALA A 64 2.33 2.24 2.09
CA ALA A 64 1.69 1.95 3.37
C ALA A 64 1.93 0.49 3.82
N VAL A 65 1.87 -0.47 2.89
CA VAL A 65 2.19 -1.87 3.19
C VAL A 65 3.67 -2.05 3.50
N THR A 66 4.56 -1.37 2.78
CA THR A 66 6.00 -1.36 3.09
C THR A 66 6.25 -0.87 4.52
N ILE A 67 5.72 0.31 4.88
CA ILE A 67 5.84 0.88 6.24
C ILE A 67 5.30 -0.10 7.29
N LEU A 68 4.11 -0.67 7.06
CA LEU A 68 3.51 -1.61 8.01
C LEU A 68 4.37 -2.87 8.20
N LYS A 69 5.03 -3.36 7.14
CA LYS A 69 5.91 -4.52 7.21
C LYS A 69 7.20 -4.22 7.99
N GLU A 70 7.78 -3.04 7.80
CA GLU A 70 8.97 -2.62 8.56
C GLU A 70 8.66 -2.40 10.05
N LEU A 71 7.47 -1.89 10.39
CA LEU A 71 7.05 -1.72 11.79
C LEU A 71 6.74 -3.03 12.53
N LYS A 72 6.52 -4.13 11.79
CA LYS A 72 6.21 -5.46 12.35
C LYS A 72 7.42 -6.39 12.38
N ARG A 73 8.58 -5.94 11.92
CA ARG A 73 9.87 -6.60 12.17
C ARG A 73 10.31 -6.33 13.60
#